data_AF-A0A1J4KPY4-F1
#
_entry.id   AF-A0A1J4KPY4-F1
#
_cell.length_a   1.000
_cell.length_b   1.000
_cell.length_c   1.000
_cell.angle_alpha   90.00
_cell.angle_beta   90.00
_cell.angle_gamma   90.00
#
_symmetry.space_group_name_H-M   'P 1'
#
loop_
_entity.id
_entity.type
_entity.pdbx_description
1 polymer ?
#
loop_
_entity_poly.entity_id
_entity_poly.type
_entity_poly.pdbx_seq_one_letter_code
_entity_poly.pdbx_strand_id
1 'polypeptide(L)'
;MGQLEIFFYRYLRKLDFRKLRRYLVFMLFIQNNTFTFRPKFPNFLKMTIITKEIREKFIHITDELMASVFASIFIDPVDPVKDGVPNYFTIIKNPQCLSVIRKRLEEDKYRFGYEWKRDVELVFSNAILFNGEDSLIGDFAKLLTAQFARMIKRLPVQTPGEFMVKVNKYNSILNKLTKTPPKITQKLPYGVISNPLPSKELQKLSIAALSLTSRNDVFQMIQILNAFGMNLNVNQTELFVNLESVPPLAIATLQAFVKERYQALGLTYPK
;
A
#
# COMPACT_ATOMS: atom_id res chain seq x y z
N MET A 1 -1.58 16.72 29.49
CA MET A 1 -0.95 15.93 28.41
C MET A 1 -1.95 15.23 27.45
N GLY A 2 -3.27 15.46 27.52
CA GLY A 2 -4.26 14.61 26.82
C GLY A 2 -4.95 15.15 25.56
N GLN A 3 -4.54 16.31 25.01
CA GLN A 3 -5.27 16.92 23.87
C GLN A 3 -4.53 16.85 22.53
N LEU A 4 -3.22 16.55 22.49
CA LEU A 4 -2.46 16.50 21.23
C LEU A 4 -2.54 15.15 20.50
N GLU A 5 -2.78 14.04 21.21
CA GLU A 5 -2.82 12.70 20.60
C GLU A 5 -4.07 12.48 19.73
N ILE A 6 -5.22 13.05 20.09
CA ILE A 6 -6.50 12.83 19.38
C ILE A 6 -6.52 13.51 18.01
N PHE A 7 -5.83 14.65 17.84
CA PHE A 7 -5.79 15.39 16.57
C PHE A 7 -4.96 14.69 15.49
N PHE A 8 -3.96 13.90 15.88
CA PHE A 8 -3.08 13.20 14.94
C PHE A 8 -3.81 12.08 14.15
N TYR A 9 -4.79 11.42 14.76
CA TYR A 9 -5.47 10.27 14.17
C TYR A 9 -6.48 10.62 13.08
N ARG A 10 -7.09 11.81 13.15
CA ARG A 10 -8.21 12.20 12.27
C ARG A 10 -7.77 12.49 10.82
N TYR A 11 -6.48 12.74 10.60
CA TYR A 11 -5.94 13.17 9.31
C TYR A 11 -5.33 12.04 8.47
N LEU A 12 -5.08 10.87 9.06
CA LEU A 12 -4.47 9.72 8.37
C LEU A 12 -5.45 8.93 7.49
N ARG A 13 -6.61 9.52 7.19
CA ARG A 13 -7.76 8.98 6.44
C ARG A 13 -7.49 8.53 4.99
N LYS A 14 -6.27 8.67 4.47
CA LYS A 14 -5.90 8.31 3.08
C LYS A 14 -4.67 7.42 2.92
N LEU A 15 -4.04 6.97 4.01
CA LEU A 15 -2.83 6.14 3.95
C LEU A 15 -3.08 4.80 4.62
N ASP A 16 -2.74 3.71 3.92
CA ASP A 16 -2.87 2.31 4.36
C ASP A 16 -2.33 2.12 5.79
N PHE A 17 -3.29 2.02 6.73
CA PHE A 17 -3.11 2.08 8.19
C PHE A 17 -2.16 1.00 8.72
N ARG A 18 -2.00 -0.12 8.00
CA ARG A 18 -1.12 -1.22 8.38
C ARG A 18 0.37 -0.89 8.22
N LYS A 19 0.72 0.01 7.30
CA LYS A 19 2.12 0.38 7.03
C LYS A 19 2.57 1.56 7.88
N LEU A 20 1.70 2.54 8.12
CA LEU A 20 2.03 3.74 8.88
C LEU A 20 2.11 3.50 10.40
N ARG A 21 1.24 2.65 10.97
CA ARG A 21 1.24 2.37 12.42
C ARG A 21 2.57 1.77 12.90
N ARG A 22 3.20 0.93 12.07
CA ARG A 22 4.52 0.35 12.36
C ARG A 22 5.66 1.38 12.26
N TYR A 23 5.48 2.41 11.43
CA TYR A 23 6.49 3.45 11.17
C TYR A 23 6.45 4.56 12.24
N LEU A 24 5.25 4.96 12.68
CA LEU A 24 5.08 5.97 13.74
C LEU A 24 5.57 5.46 15.11
N VAL A 25 5.26 4.20 15.43
CA VAL A 25 5.75 3.54 16.66
C VAL A 25 7.28 3.41 16.65
N PHE A 26 7.89 3.20 15.47
CA PHE A 26 9.35 3.13 15.32
C PHE A 26 10.04 4.50 15.50
N MET A 27 9.46 5.59 14.98
CA MET A 27 10.03 6.94 15.12
C MET A 27 9.95 7.47 16.56
N LEU A 28 8.85 7.20 17.27
CA LEU A 28 8.72 7.56 18.70
C LEU A 28 9.65 6.73 19.60
N PHE A 29 10.05 5.52 19.15
CA PHE A 29 10.95 4.62 19.88
C PHE A 29 12.42 5.08 19.84
N ILE A 30 12.89 5.64 18.72
CA ILE A 30 14.27 6.17 18.59
C ILE A 30 14.54 7.34 19.54
N GLN A 31 13.50 8.07 19.96
CA GLN A 31 13.67 9.27 20.79
C GLN A 31 13.81 8.97 22.30
N ASN A 32 13.41 7.80 22.81
CA ASN A 32 13.21 7.59 24.25
C ASN A 32 13.91 6.37 24.90
N ASN A 33 14.83 5.70 24.21
CA ASN A 33 15.94 4.86 24.74
C ASN A 33 15.80 4.02 26.04
N THR A 34 14.62 3.58 26.47
CA THR A 34 14.47 2.62 27.56
C THR A 34 13.27 1.69 27.33
N PHE A 35 13.56 0.44 27.01
CA PHE A 35 12.97 -0.84 27.46
C PHE A 35 13.20 -1.88 26.34
N THR A 36 13.67 -3.07 26.72
CA THR A 36 13.95 -4.18 25.80
C THR A 36 12.65 -4.75 25.25
N PHE A 37 12.10 -4.11 24.22
CA PHE A 37 11.14 -4.74 23.33
C PHE A 37 11.95 -5.52 22.29
N ARG A 38 11.90 -6.86 22.30
CA ARG A 38 12.42 -7.66 21.17
C ARG A 38 11.57 -7.28 19.96
N PRO A 39 12.08 -6.49 19.00
CA PRO A 39 11.25 -6.02 17.91
C PRO A 39 10.89 -7.24 17.09
N LYS A 40 9.61 -7.59 17.01
CA LYS A 40 9.12 -8.25 15.80
C LYS A 40 9.25 -7.21 14.71
N PHE A 41 10.41 -7.22 14.06
CA PHE A 41 10.76 -6.34 12.96
C PHE A 41 9.52 -6.19 12.08
N PRO A 42 9.00 -4.97 11.87
CA PRO A 42 7.95 -4.79 10.88
C PRO A 42 8.48 -5.36 9.56
N ASN A 43 7.60 -5.79 8.65
CA ASN A 43 7.90 -6.30 7.30
C ASN A 43 8.80 -5.40 6.40
N PHE A 44 9.48 -4.42 6.98
CA PHE A 44 10.52 -3.50 6.54
C PHE A 44 11.68 -4.17 5.78
N LEU A 45 11.91 -5.46 5.98
CA LEU A 45 12.90 -6.26 5.23
C LEU A 45 12.30 -7.10 4.10
N LYS A 46 11.07 -6.84 3.62
CA LYS A 46 10.63 -7.37 2.31
C LYS A 46 11.29 -6.62 1.14
N MET A 47 12.61 -6.41 1.19
CA MET A 47 13.45 -6.78 0.06
C MET A 47 13.29 -8.29 -0.03
N THR A 48 12.30 -8.74 -0.79
CA THR A 48 11.73 -10.06 -0.55
C THR A 48 12.78 -11.11 -0.85
N ILE A 49 13.30 -11.74 0.22
CA ILE A 49 14.01 -13.00 0.09
C ILE A 49 13.10 -13.90 -0.74
N ILE A 50 13.62 -14.39 -1.85
CA ILE A 50 12.81 -15.16 -2.78
C ILE A 50 12.47 -16.48 -2.11
N THR A 51 11.21 -16.63 -1.70
CA THR A 51 10.64 -17.92 -1.28
C THR A 51 10.32 -18.75 -2.52
N LYS A 52 10.10 -20.05 -2.35
CA LYS A 52 9.72 -20.95 -3.45
C LYS A 52 8.48 -20.45 -4.20
N GLU A 53 7.44 -20.01 -3.50
CA GLU A 53 6.19 -19.54 -4.11
C GLU A 53 6.38 -18.22 -4.88
N ILE A 54 7.34 -17.39 -4.45
CA ILE A 54 7.67 -16.14 -5.14
C ILE A 54 8.53 -16.43 -6.37
N ARG A 55 9.44 -17.40 -6.26
CA ARG A 55 10.26 -17.88 -7.38
C ARG A 55 9.39 -18.42 -8.50
N GLU A 56 8.44 -19.29 -8.20
CA GLU A 56 7.51 -19.85 -9.18
C GLU A 56 6.74 -18.74 -9.92
N LYS A 57 6.37 -17.67 -9.22
CA LYS A 57 5.76 -16.49 -9.85
C LYS A 57 6.73 -15.75 -10.77
N PHE A 58 7.98 -15.58 -10.38
CA PHE A 58 8.98 -14.92 -11.23
C PHE A 58 9.32 -15.76 -12.45
N ILE A 59 9.39 -17.08 -12.30
CA ILE A 59 9.55 -18.05 -13.39
C ILE A 59 8.38 -17.91 -14.37
N HIS A 60 7.14 -17.94 -13.88
CA HIS A 60 5.94 -17.78 -14.71
C HIS A 60 5.90 -16.43 -15.45
N ILE A 61 6.27 -15.34 -14.76
CA ILE A 61 6.35 -14.01 -15.40
C ILE A 61 7.43 -13.99 -16.49
N THR A 62 8.57 -14.63 -16.24
CA THR A 62 9.65 -14.72 -17.22
C THR A 62 9.21 -15.55 -18.43
N ASP A 63 8.47 -16.65 -18.22
CA ASP A 63 7.86 -17.44 -19.31
C ASP A 63 6.88 -16.63 -20.14
N GLU A 64 5.99 -15.87 -19.50
CA GLU A 64 5.00 -15.06 -20.21
C GLU A 64 5.66 -13.92 -21.01
N LEU A 65 6.78 -13.37 -20.52
CA LEU A 65 7.60 -12.45 -21.32
C LEU A 65 8.21 -13.17 -22.53
N MET A 66 8.83 -14.34 -22.33
CA MET A 66 9.46 -15.12 -23.41
C MET A 66 8.46 -15.61 -24.47
N ALA A 67 7.20 -15.82 -24.09
CA ALA A 67 6.12 -16.23 -25.00
C ALA A 67 5.55 -15.06 -25.82
N SER A 68 5.91 -13.81 -25.51
CA SER A 68 5.46 -12.65 -26.28
C SER A 68 6.03 -12.69 -27.71
N VAL A 69 5.23 -12.29 -28.70
CA VAL A 69 5.65 -12.24 -30.11
C VAL A 69 6.82 -11.29 -30.35
N PHE A 70 7.04 -10.33 -29.44
CA PHE A 70 8.13 -9.37 -29.50
C PHE A 70 9.40 -9.87 -28.80
N ALA A 71 9.38 -11.04 -28.16
CA ALA A 71 10.42 -11.48 -27.24
C ALA A 71 11.61 -12.16 -27.92
N SER A 72 11.46 -12.64 -29.16
CA SER A 72 12.42 -13.57 -29.82
C SER A 72 13.87 -13.12 -29.73
N ILE A 73 14.15 -11.84 -29.99
CA ILE A 73 15.50 -11.24 -29.97
C ILE A 73 16.08 -11.00 -28.56
N PHE A 74 15.27 -11.18 -27.51
CA PHE A 74 15.66 -10.98 -26.11
C PHE A 74 15.84 -12.28 -25.34
N ILE A 75 15.52 -13.42 -25.96
CA ILE A 75 15.54 -14.73 -25.32
C ILE A 75 16.98 -15.17 -25.08
N ASP A 76 17.78 -15.25 -26.13
CA ASP A 76 19.14 -15.79 -26.07
C ASP A 76 20.21 -14.69 -25.96
N PRO A 77 21.42 -15.03 -25.48
CA PRO A 77 22.52 -14.08 -25.45
C PRO A 77 22.85 -13.57 -26.86
N VAL A 78 23.07 -12.27 -27.00
CA VAL A 78 23.54 -11.67 -28.25
C VAL A 78 24.90 -12.26 -28.62
N ASP A 79 25.01 -12.76 -29.85
CA ASP A 79 26.22 -13.29 -30.46
C ASP A 79 26.72 -12.27 -31.49
N PRO A 80 27.80 -11.51 -31.20
CA PRO A 80 28.27 -10.43 -32.07
C PRO A 80 28.57 -10.86 -33.52
N VAL A 81 28.92 -12.12 -33.74
CA VAL A 81 29.24 -12.64 -35.07
C VAL A 81 27.96 -13.07 -35.78
N LYS A 82 27.13 -13.89 -35.14
CA LYS A 82 25.90 -14.40 -35.76
C LYS A 82 24.86 -13.30 -36.00
N ASP A 83 24.80 -12.34 -35.09
CA ASP A 83 23.82 -11.25 -35.13
C ASP A 83 24.35 -10.03 -35.92
N GLY A 84 25.59 -10.08 -36.43
CA GLY A 84 26.17 -9.02 -37.26
C GLY A 84 26.46 -7.73 -36.49
N VAL A 85 26.75 -7.81 -35.19
CA VAL A 85 26.95 -6.67 -34.28
C VAL A 85 28.32 -6.75 -33.58
N PRO A 86 29.44 -6.66 -34.32
CA PRO A 86 30.79 -6.93 -33.79
C PRO A 86 31.23 -5.99 -32.67
N ASN A 87 30.64 -4.80 -32.57
CA ASN A 87 30.91 -3.79 -31.54
C ASN A 87 29.99 -3.91 -30.31
N TYR A 88 29.12 -4.93 -30.23
CA TYR A 88 28.10 -5.04 -29.17
C TYR A 88 28.69 -4.96 -27.77
N PHE A 89 29.70 -5.78 -27.44
CA PHE A 89 30.34 -5.77 -26.12
C PHE A 89 31.25 -4.55 -25.87
N THR A 90 31.56 -3.78 -26.92
CA THR A 90 32.23 -2.48 -26.77
C THR A 90 31.27 -1.44 -26.19
N ILE A 91 29.98 -1.52 -26.53
CA ILE A 91 28.94 -0.60 -26.06
C ILE A 91 28.28 -1.15 -24.79
N ILE A 92 27.82 -2.40 -24.83
CA ILE A 92 27.08 -3.05 -23.76
C ILE A 92 28.03 -3.78 -22.80
N LYS A 93 28.16 -3.23 -21.60
CA LYS A 93 29.10 -3.71 -20.57
C LYS A 93 28.58 -4.86 -19.73
N ASN A 94 27.26 -4.93 -19.55
CA ASN A 94 26.60 -5.97 -18.76
C ASN A 94 25.55 -6.64 -19.64
N PRO A 95 25.94 -7.53 -20.57
CA PRO A 95 24.99 -8.23 -21.42
C PRO A 95 24.08 -9.13 -20.59
N GLN A 96 22.82 -9.22 -20.98
CA GLN A 96 21.80 -10.01 -20.29
C GLN A 96 20.71 -10.43 -21.28
N CYS A 97 20.09 -11.59 -21.06
CA CYS A 97 18.97 -12.12 -21.84
C CYS A 97 17.99 -12.91 -20.96
N LEU A 98 16.78 -13.18 -21.45
CA LEU A 98 15.71 -13.83 -20.69
C LEU A 98 16.00 -15.30 -20.36
N SER A 99 16.66 -16.06 -21.24
CA SER A 99 17.00 -17.46 -20.99
C SER A 99 17.98 -17.62 -19.82
N VAL A 100 18.95 -16.71 -19.71
CA VAL A 100 19.87 -16.65 -18.56
C VAL A 100 19.14 -16.25 -17.28
N ILE A 101 18.21 -15.30 -17.34
CA ILE A 101 17.40 -14.89 -16.18
C ILE A 101 16.56 -16.06 -15.68
N ARG A 102 15.90 -16.76 -16.59
CA ARG A 102 15.09 -17.93 -16.29
C ARG A 102 15.91 -19.02 -15.60
N LYS A 103 17.07 -19.38 -16.18
CA LYS A 103 17.99 -20.35 -15.59
C LYS A 103 18.46 -19.93 -14.19
N ARG A 104 18.80 -18.65 -14.00
CA ARG A 104 19.19 -18.12 -12.67
C ARG A 104 18.06 -18.22 -11.63
N LEU A 105 16.80 -18.11 -12.05
CA LEU A 105 15.67 -18.32 -11.14
C LEU A 105 15.57 -19.79 -10.71
N GLU A 106 15.71 -20.73 -11.65
CA GLU A 106 15.67 -22.18 -11.42
C GLU A 106 16.83 -22.67 -10.53
N GLU A 107 18.01 -22.07 -10.68
CA GLU A 107 19.22 -22.39 -9.91
C GLU A 107 19.35 -21.61 -8.58
N ASP A 108 18.28 -20.98 -8.11
CA ASP A 108 18.25 -20.21 -6.86
C ASP A 108 19.28 -19.06 -6.77
N LYS A 109 19.71 -18.48 -7.91
CA LYS A 109 20.79 -17.47 -7.93
C LYS A 109 20.38 -16.07 -7.49
N TYR A 110 19.09 -15.77 -7.49
CA TYR A 110 18.58 -14.50 -6.98
C TYR A 110 18.22 -14.64 -5.50
N ARG A 111 18.84 -13.81 -4.66
CA ARG A 111 18.54 -13.75 -3.24
C ARG A 111 17.31 -12.88 -2.99
N PHE A 112 17.17 -11.79 -3.74
CA PHE A 112 16.13 -10.79 -3.57
C PHE A 112 15.41 -10.50 -4.88
N GLY A 113 14.09 -10.28 -4.81
CA GLY A 113 13.28 -10.05 -6.02
C GLY A 113 13.65 -8.81 -6.84
N TYR A 114 14.30 -7.81 -6.25
CA TYR A 114 14.76 -6.64 -7.00
C TYR A 114 15.96 -6.96 -7.92
N GLU A 115 16.74 -8.00 -7.62
CA GLU A 115 17.86 -8.44 -8.45
C GLU A 115 17.34 -9.03 -9.75
N TRP A 116 16.32 -9.89 -9.67
CA TRP A 116 15.60 -10.40 -10.83
C TRP A 116 14.97 -9.28 -11.66
N LYS A 117 14.25 -8.34 -10.99
CA LYS A 117 13.64 -7.19 -11.66
C LYS A 117 14.67 -6.38 -12.44
N ARG A 118 15.79 -6.04 -11.79
CA ARG A 118 16.89 -5.28 -12.39
C ARG A 118 17.44 -5.99 -13.62
N ASP A 119 17.66 -7.29 -13.54
CA ASP A 119 18.22 -8.06 -14.66
C ASP A 119 17.23 -8.11 -15.84
N VAL A 120 15.91 -8.21 -15.61
CA VAL A 120 14.89 -8.09 -16.67
C VAL A 120 14.89 -6.70 -17.31
N GLU A 121 14.91 -5.64 -16.51
CA GLU A 121 14.98 -4.26 -17.02
C GLU A 121 16.29 -3.98 -17.76
N LEU A 122 17.38 -4.64 -17.38
CA LEU A 122 18.68 -4.54 -18.05
C LEU A 122 18.64 -5.10 -19.48
N VAL A 123 17.89 -6.18 -19.74
CA VAL A 123 17.71 -6.73 -21.10
C VAL A 123 17.17 -5.66 -22.04
N PHE A 124 16.07 -5.02 -21.64
CA PHE A 124 15.39 -4.04 -22.48
C PHE A 124 16.15 -2.71 -22.59
N SER A 125 16.77 -2.24 -21.51
CA SER A 125 17.56 -1.01 -21.53
C SER A 125 18.86 -1.16 -22.35
N ASN A 126 19.53 -2.32 -22.30
CA ASN A 126 20.66 -2.60 -23.19
C ASN A 126 20.25 -2.58 -24.66
N ALA A 127 19.09 -3.15 -24.97
CA ALA A 127 18.59 -3.16 -26.34
C ALA A 127 18.28 -1.75 -26.85
N ILE A 128 17.65 -0.90 -26.05
CA ILE A 128 17.41 0.51 -26.40
C ILE A 128 18.73 1.27 -26.53
N LEU A 129 19.70 1.05 -25.62
CA LEU A 129 21.00 1.71 -25.66
C LEU A 129 21.78 1.37 -26.93
N PHE A 130 21.78 0.09 -27.33
CA PHE A 130 22.54 -0.35 -28.50
C PHE A 130 21.85 0.03 -29.82
N ASN A 131 20.54 -0.17 -29.92
CA ASN A 131 19.80 -0.04 -31.18
C ASN A 131 19.20 1.36 -31.38
N GLY A 132 19.11 2.17 -30.33
CA GLY A 132 18.45 3.48 -30.35
C GLY A 132 16.98 3.41 -29.98
N GLU A 133 16.48 4.50 -29.39
CA GLU A 133 15.11 4.58 -28.86
C GLU A 133 14.04 4.51 -29.96
N ASP A 134 14.31 5.03 -31.16
CA ASP A 134 13.38 5.05 -32.29
C ASP A 134 13.52 3.83 -33.21
N SER A 135 14.33 2.85 -32.83
CA SER A 135 14.48 1.60 -33.59
C SER A 135 13.32 0.65 -33.33
N LEU A 136 13.06 -0.26 -34.27
CA LEU A 136 12.08 -1.33 -34.11
C LEU A 136 12.35 -2.19 -32.85
N ILE A 137 13.64 -2.48 -32.59
CA ILE A 137 14.07 -3.22 -31.39
C ILE A 137 13.81 -2.40 -30.12
N GLY A 138 14.05 -1.08 -30.19
CA GLY A 138 13.70 -0.15 -29.12
C GLY A 138 12.21 -0.15 -28.80
N ASP A 139 11.34 -0.18 -29.82
CA ASP A 139 9.90 -0.26 -29.63
C ASP A 139 9.45 -1.59 -29.02
N PHE A 140 10.03 -2.72 -29.45
CA PHE A 140 9.78 -4.02 -28.82
C PHE A 140 10.20 -4.03 -27.35
N ALA A 141 11.36 -3.44 -27.02
CA ALA A 141 11.85 -3.30 -25.66
C ALA A 141 10.90 -2.46 -24.78
N LYS A 142 10.35 -1.35 -25.32
CA LYS A 142 9.34 -0.52 -24.61
C LYS A 142 8.05 -1.29 -24.37
N LEU A 143 7.56 -2.05 -25.35
CA LEU A 143 6.34 -2.86 -25.23
C LEU A 143 6.48 -3.92 -24.13
N LEU A 144 7.59 -4.65 -24.12
CA LEU A 144 7.89 -5.67 -23.10
C LEU A 144 8.14 -5.04 -21.73
N THR A 145 8.79 -3.88 -21.65
CA THR A 145 8.95 -3.12 -20.40
C THR A 145 7.59 -2.75 -19.81
N ALA A 146 6.66 -2.25 -20.64
CA ALA A 146 5.31 -1.91 -20.19
C ALA A 146 4.50 -3.14 -19.76
N GLN A 147 4.63 -4.26 -20.48
CA GLN A 147 4.03 -5.55 -20.09
C GLN A 147 4.57 -6.00 -18.73
N PHE A 148 5.89 -6.04 -18.57
CA PHE A 148 6.56 -6.42 -17.34
C PHE A 148 6.10 -5.57 -16.15
N ALA A 149 6.08 -4.24 -16.31
CA ALA A 149 5.64 -3.31 -15.26
C ALA A 149 4.20 -3.58 -14.79
N ARG A 150 3.29 -3.99 -15.68
CA ARG A 150 1.92 -4.39 -15.32
C ARG A 150 1.91 -5.67 -14.48
N MET A 151 2.70 -6.67 -14.86
CA MET A 151 2.77 -7.98 -14.19
C MET A 151 3.33 -7.86 -12.77
N ILE A 152 4.35 -7.02 -12.57
CA ILE A 152 5.01 -6.88 -11.25
C ILE A 152 4.36 -5.86 -10.32
N LYS A 153 3.29 -5.16 -10.76
CA LYS A 153 2.67 -4.04 -10.04
C LYS A 153 2.29 -4.35 -8.58
N ARG A 154 1.93 -5.60 -8.28
CA ARG A 154 1.53 -6.05 -6.93
C ARG A 154 2.60 -6.89 -6.22
N LEU A 155 3.78 -7.05 -6.83
CA LEU A 155 4.86 -7.85 -6.27
C LEU A 155 5.82 -7.00 -5.44
N PRO A 156 6.39 -7.57 -4.36
CA PRO A 156 7.32 -6.86 -3.49
C PRO A 156 8.77 -6.91 -4.03
N VAL A 157 8.98 -6.32 -5.22
CA VAL A 157 10.26 -6.30 -5.97
C VAL A 157 10.94 -4.92 -6.01
N GLN A 158 10.57 -4.04 -5.08
CA GLN A 158 11.07 -2.67 -5.03
C GLN A 158 12.56 -2.64 -4.65
N THR A 159 13.32 -1.74 -5.27
CA THR A 159 14.70 -1.49 -4.88
C THR A 159 14.76 -0.68 -3.56
N PRO A 160 15.88 -0.73 -2.81
CA PRO A 160 16.08 0.15 -1.66
C PRO A 160 15.91 1.64 -2.00
N GLY A 161 16.37 2.07 -3.17
CA GLY A 161 16.22 3.46 -3.64
C GLY A 161 14.76 3.84 -3.88
N GLU A 162 13.99 3.01 -4.60
CA GLU A 162 12.56 3.22 -4.81
C GLU A 162 11.78 3.29 -3.48
N PHE A 163 12.17 2.45 -2.53
CA PHE A 163 11.61 2.49 -1.18
C PHE A 163 11.91 3.81 -0.48
N MET A 164 13.16 4.28 -0.52
CA MET A 164 13.57 5.54 0.12
C MET A 164 12.86 6.75 -0.48
N VAL A 165 12.65 6.79 -1.80
CA VAL A 165 11.85 7.84 -2.47
C VAL A 165 10.43 7.87 -1.91
N LYS A 166 9.84 6.69 -1.70
CA LYS A 166 8.49 6.56 -1.15
C LYS A 166 8.42 6.99 0.32
N VAL A 167 9.44 6.64 1.11
CA VAL A 167 9.59 7.09 2.50
C VAL A 167 9.68 8.62 2.56
N ASN A 168 10.54 9.23 1.75
CA ASN A 168 10.69 10.68 1.69
C ASN A 168 9.38 11.38 1.29
N LYS A 169 8.64 10.81 0.33
CA LYS A 169 7.31 11.29 -0.04
C LYS A 169 6.35 11.26 1.15
N TYR A 170 6.27 10.16 1.89
CA TYR A 170 5.41 10.06 3.07
C TYR A 170 5.84 11.00 4.20
N ASN A 171 7.14 11.12 4.45
CA ASN A 171 7.67 12.06 5.44
C ASN A 171 7.35 13.51 5.07
N SER A 172 7.41 13.87 3.79
CA SER A 172 7.02 15.21 3.32
C SER A 172 5.53 15.48 3.55
N ILE A 173 4.67 14.49 3.33
CA ILE A 173 3.23 14.60 3.58
C ILE A 173 3.01 14.77 5.08
N LEU A 174 3.60 13.89 5.90
CA LEU A 174 3.50 13.96 7.36
C LEU A 174 3.95 15.34 7.88
N ASN A 175 5.10 15.85 7.43
CA ASN A 175 5.59 17.16 7.81
C ASN A 175 4.66 18.31 7.40
N LYS A 176 3.93 18.20 6.27
CA LYS A 176 2.89 19.17 5.90
C LYS A 176 1.67 19.06 6.81
N LEU A 177 1.27 17.84 7.18
CA LEU A 177 0.13 17.62 8.07
C LEU A 177 0.41 18.10 9.50
N THR A 178 1.64 17.98 9.98
CA THR A 178 2.04 18.44 11.33
C THR A 178 2.17 19.95 11.41
N LYS A 179 2.69 20.61 10.35
CA LYS A 179 2.87 22.07 10.32
C LYS A 179 1.58 22.83 10.04
N THR A 180 0.72 22.28 9.18
CA THR A 180 -0.56 22.89 8.81
C THR A 180 -1.66 21.83 8.87
N PRO A 181 -2.22 21.57 10.06
CA PRO A 181 -3.41 20.75 10.17
C PRO A 181 -4.57 21.46 9.43
N PRO A 182 -5.40 20.72 8.69
CA PRO A 182 -6.44 21.22 7.82
C PRO A 182 -7.53 21.70 8.75
N LYS A 183 -8.16 22.79 8.34
CA LYS A 183 -9.29 23.31 9.08
C LYS A 183 -10.38 22.24 9.08
N ILE A 184 -10.67 21.72 10.27
CA ILE A 184 -11.80 20.83 10.48
C ILE A 184 -13.05 21.69 10.22
N THR A 185 -13.73 21.47 9.10
CA THR A 185 -14.96 22.21 8.74
C THR A 185 -16.15 21.82 9.62
N GLN A 186 -16.12 20.63 10.23
CA GLN A 186 -17.09 20.21 11.24
C GLN A 186 -16.61 20.57 12.64
N LYS A 187 -17.29 21.51 13.29
CA LYS A 187 -17.16 21.69 14.75
C LYS A 187 -17.52 20.36 15.42
N LEU A 188 -16.53 19.72 16.05
CA LEU A 188 -16.80 18.66 17.01
C LEU A 188 -17.68 19.25 18.12
N PRO A 189 -18.76 18.57 18.57
CA PRO A 189 -19.60 19.03 19.66
C PRO A 189 -18.90 18.82 21.03
N TYR A 190 -17.62 19.14 21.13
CA TYR A 190 -16.90 19.17 22.40
C TYR A 190 -17.28 20.46 23.13
N GLY A 191 -18.23 20.34 24.06
CA GLY A 191 -18.71 21.45 24.87
C GLY A 191 -20.11 21.24 25.45
N VAL A 192 -20.87 20.26 24.95
CA VAL A 192 -22.18 19.91 25.51
C VAL A 192 -22.02 18.66 26.37
N ILE A 193 -22.37 18.76 27.66
CA ILE A 193 -22.68 17.58 28.47
C ILE A 193 -23.87 16.90 27.79
N SER A 194 -23.60 15.86 26.99
CA SER A 194 -24.67 15.11 26.36
C SER A 194 -25.26 14.16 27.40
N ASN A 195 -26.47 14.45 27.86
CA ASN A 195 -27.25 13.47 28.63
C ASN A 195 -27.38 12.17 27.81
N PRO A 196 -27.45 11.01 28.46
CA PRO A 196 -27.74 9.75 27.78
C PRO A 196 -28.98 9.88 26.89
N LEU A 197 -28.90 9.37 25.67
CA LEU A 197 -30.02 9.37 24.74
C LEU A 197 -31.14 8.47 25.29
N PRO A 198 -32.42 8.88 25.25
CA PRO A 198 -33.52 8.01 25.68
C PRO A 198 -33.57 6.70 24.87
N SER A 199 -34.03 5.61 25.47
CA SER A 199 -34.06 4.28 24.83
C SER A 199 -34.77 4.27 23.48
N LYS A 200 -35.85 5.06 23.31
CA LYS A 200 -36.56 5.21 22.03
C LYS A 200 -35.66 5.80 20.94
N GLU A 201 -34.80 6.76 21.28
CA GLU A 201 -33.84 7.35 20.32
C GLU A 201 -32.64 6.43 20.05
N LEU A 202 -32.21 5.63 21.03
CA LEU A 202 -31.21 4.58 20.83
C LEU A 202 -31.70 3.49 19.87
N GLN A 203 -32.98 3.10 19.96
CA GLN A 203 -33.59 2.16 19.01
C GLN A 203 -33.61 2.74 17.58
N LYS A 204 -33.99 4.01 17.41
CA LYS A 204 -33.92 4.66 16.09
C LYS A 204 -32.50 4.69 15.55
N LEU A 205 -31.52 5.00 16.41
CA LEU A 205 -30.10 5.00 16.04
C LEU A 205 -29.62 3.59 15.66
N SER A 206 -30.01 2.55 16.39
CA SER A 206 -29.60 1.18 16.07
C SER A 206 -30.13 0.73 14.72
N ILE A 207 -31.43 0.95 14.47
CA ILE A 207 -32.08 0.66 13.19
C ILE A 207 -31.38 1.43 12.07
N ALA A 208 -31.12 2.71 12.30
CA ALA A 208 -30.50 3.56 11.30
C ALA A 208 -29.07 3.11 10.97
N ALA A 209 -28.26 2.84 11.99
CA ALA A 209 -26.89 2.36 11.85
C ALA A 209 -26.82 0.99 11.15
N LEU A 210 -27.72 0.06 11.48
CA LEU A 210 -27.78 -1.27 10.87
C LEU A 210 -28.15 -1.23 9.38
N SER A 211 -28.90 -0.21 8.94
CA SER A 211 -29.22 -0.04 7.51
C SER A 211 -28.01 0.43 6.67
N LEU A 212 -26.99 1.03 7.30
CA LEU A 212 -25.80 1.54 6.63
C LEU A 212 -24.76 0.41 6.46
N THR A 213 -24.99 -0.46 5.49
CA THR A 213 -24.20 -1.68 5.27
C THR A 213 -22.93 -1.48 4.44
N SER A 214 -22.68 -0.27 3.90
CA SER A 214 -21.50 -0.03 3.10
C SER A 214 -20.23 -0.19 3.93
N ARG A 215 -19.20 -0.83 3.35
CA ARG A 215 -17.92 -1.08 4.04
C ARG A 215 -17.33 0.20 4.65
N ASN A 216 -17.50 1.35 3.99
CA ASN A 216 -17.00 2.63 4.44
C ASN A 216 -17.82 3.20 5.62
N ASP A 217 -19.13 3.03 5.61
CA ASP A 217 -19.99 3.51 6.70
C ASP A 217 -19.75 2.68 7.97
N VAL A 218 -19.71 1.34 7.84
CA VAL A 218 -19.36 0.43 8.95
C VAL A 218 -17.99 0.76 9.53
N PHE A 219 -16.98 0.99 8.68
CA PHE A 219 -15.66 1.37 9.12
C PHE A 219 -15.64 2.70 9.89
N GLN A 220 -16.36 3.72 9.41
CA GLN A 220 -16.43 5.02 10.09
C GLN A 220 -17.15 4.93 11.44
N MET A 221 -18.23 4.14 11.55
CA MET A 221 -18.90 3.90 12.83
C MET A 221 -17.97 3.25 13.85
N ILE A 222 -17.21 2.23 13.43
CA ILE A 222 -16.20 1.59 14.30
C ILE A 222 -15.11 2.58 14.72
N GLN A 223 -14.65 3.44 13.79
CA GLN A 223 -13.66 4.46 14.13
C GLN A 223 -14.17 5.47 15.15
N ILE A 224 -15.43 5.91 15.03
CA ILE A 224 -16.06 6.81 16.01
C ILE A 224 -16.06 6.14 17.38
N LEU A 225 -16.59 4.92 17.48
CA LEU A 225 -16.67 4.19 18.75
C LEU A 225 -15.27 3.97 19.36
N ASN A 226 -14.28 3.61 18.55
CA ASN A 226 -12.90 3.41 19.03
C ASN A 226 -12.21 4.69 19.48
N ALA A 227 -12.56 5.85 18.89
CA ALA A 227 -12.04 7.13 19.34
C ALA A 227 -12.49 7.50 20.77
N PHE A 228 -13.55 6.85 21.25
CA PHE A 228 -14.05 6.97 22.63
C PHE A 228 -13.78 5.74 23.49
N GLY A 229 -12.81 4.88 23.10
CA GLY A 229 -12.29 3.81 23.94
C GLY A 229 -12.96 2.45 23.81
N MET A 230 -13.86 2.24 22.84
CA MET A 230 -14.59 0.96 22.67
C MET A 230 -13.72 -0.21 22.16
N ASN A 231 -12.52 0.04 21.63
CA ASN A 231 -11.52 -0.97 21.21
C ASN A 231 -12.03 -2.12 20.30
N LEU A 232 -13.01 -1.86 19.44
CA LEU A 232 -13.63 -2.80 18.51
C LEU A 232 -12.67 -3.19 17.36
N ASN A 233 -12.72 -4.46 16.95
CA ASN A 233 -11.87 -4.99 15.88
C ASN A 233 -12.55 -4.86 14.50
N VAL A 234 -11.98 -4.01 13.64
CA VAL A 234 -12.44 -3.75 12.27
C VAL A 234 -12.43 -4.95 11.32
N ASN A 235 -11.81 -6.08 11.70
CA ASN A 235 -11.70 -7.28 10.87
C ASN A 235 -12.63 -8.43 11.31
N GLN A 236 -13.42 -8.26 12.38
CA GLN A 236 -14.41 -9.27 12.75
C GLN A 236 -15.55 -9.28 11.74
N THR A 237 -16.06 -10.48 11.43
CA THR A 237 -17.18 -10.70 10.51
C THR A 237 -18.50 -10.18 11.08
N GLU A 238 -18.66 -10.29 12.39
CA GLU A 238 -19.82 -9.79 13.14
C GLU A 238 -19.34 -9.05 14.39
N LEU A 239 -20.00 -7.95 14.70
CA LEU A 239 -19.72 -7.10 15.85
C LEU A 239 -21.04 -6.77 16.54
N PHE A 240 -21.09 -7.04 17.84
CA PHE A 240 -22.23 -6.68 18.69
C PHE A 240 -21.82 -5.51 19.58
N VAL A 241 -22.58 -4.42 19.53
CA VAL A 241 -22.35 -3.22 20.34
C VAL A 241 -23.62 -2.93 21.12
N ASN A 242 -23.54 -2.99 22.45
CA ASN A 242 -24.62 -2.51 23.30
C ASN A 242 -24.55 -0.98 23.36
N LEU A 243 -25.49 -0.28 22.73
CA LEU A 243 -25.49 1.18 22.70
C LEU A 243 -25.70 1.83 24.07
N GLU A 244 -26.29 1.12 25.04
CA GLU A 244 -26.48 1.64 26.40
C GLU A 244 -25.18 1.71 27.20
N SER A 245 -24.17 0.90 26.84
CA SER A 245 -22.84 0.94 27.48
C SER A 245 -21.85 1.87 26.78
N VAL A 246 -22.24 2.50 25.67
CA VAL A 246 -21.39 3.42 24.91
C VAL A 246 -21.41 4.81 25.58
N PRO A 247 -20.26 5.50 25.72
CA PRO A 247 -20.22 6.84 26.29
C PRO A 247 -21.20 7.80 25.60
N PRO A 248 -21.96 8.64 26.33
CA PRO A 248 -22.97 9.52 25.73
C PRO A 248 -22.45 10.41 24.60
N LEU A 249 -21.22 10.90 24.71
CA LEU A 249 -20.57 11.72 23.68
C LEU A 249 -20.25 10.91 22.41
N ALA A 250 -19.93 9.62 22.57
CA ALA A 250 -19.73 8.71 21.46
C ALA A 250 -21.06 8.39 20.76
N ILE A 251 -22.15 8.20 21.53
CA ILE A 251 -23.52 8.06 21.00
C ILE A 251 -23.94 9.31 20.22
N ALA A 252 -23.72 10.51 20.76
CA ALA A 252 -24.05 11.76 20.08
C ALA A 252 -23.27 11.92 18.76
N THR A 253 -21.98 11.58 18.78
CA THR A 253 -21.12 11.62 17.58
C THR A 253 -21.56 10.60 16.53
N LEU A 254 -21.89 9.38 16.96
CA LEU A 254 -22.41 8.32 16.09
C LEU A 254 -23.76 8.72 15.50
N GLN A 255 -24.67 9.28 16.29
CA GLN A 255 -25.98 9.74 15.82
C GLN A 255 -25.85 10.86 14.79
N ALA A 256 -24.98 11.85 15.02
CA ALA A 256 -24.72 12.92 14.06
C ALA A 256 -24.21 12.37 12.73
N PHE A 257 -23.24 11.43 12.77
CA PHE A 257 -22.72 10.76 11.58
C PHE A 257 -23.83 10.03 10.81
N VAL A 258 -24.64 9.21 11.50
CA VAL A 258 -25.71 8.43 10.85
C VAL A 258 -26.75 9.36 10.22
N LYS A 259 -27.18 10.43 10.92
CA LYS A 259 -28.14 11.41 10.37
C LYS A 259 -27.61 12.14 9.14
N GLU A 260 -26.37 12.60 9.17
CA GLU A 260 -25.71 13.24 8.03
C GLU A 260 -25.62 12.26 6.85
N ARG A 261 -25.32 10.99 7.12
CA ARG A 261 -25.22 9.98 6.07
C ARG A 261 -26.57 9.66 5.43
N TYR A 262 -27.63 9.60 6.23
CA TYR A 262 -29.01 9.48 5.75
C TYR A 262 -29.39 10.64 4.82
N GLN A 263 -29.12 11.88 5.24
CA GLN A 263 -29.37 13.07 4.43
C GLN A 263 -28.60 13.02 3.10
N ALA A 264 -27.31 12.67 3.15
CA ALA A 264 -26.48 12.57 1.95
C ALA A 264 -26.85 11.40 1.02
N LEU A 265 -27.64 10.44 1.48
CA LEU A 265 -28.18 9.34 0.68
C LEU A 265 -29.65 9.56 0.26
N GLY A 266 -30.26 10.69 0.66
CA GLY A 266 -31.69 10.93 0.44
C GLY A 266 -32.61 9.99 1.22
N LEU A 267 -32.13 9.37 2.29
CA LEU A 267 -32.88 8.43 3.12
C LEU A 267 -33.62 9.17 4.25
N THR A 268 -34.79 8.66 4.63
CA THR A 268 -35.55 9.19 5.77
C THR A 268 -35.10 8.51 7.06
N TYR A 269 -34.65 9.30 8.05
CA TYR A 269 -34.24 8.77 9.36
C TYR A 269 -35.45 8.15 10.09
N PRO A 270 -35.31 7.01 10.79
CA PRO A 270 -36.41 6.36 11.49
C PRO A 270 -37.16 7.32 12.43
N LYS A 271 -38.51 7.27 12.40
CA LYS A 271 -39.39 8.14 13.17
C LYS A 271 -39.54 7.72 14.64
#